data_AF-A0A8C4XBA3-F1
#
_entry.id   AF-A0A8C4XBA3-F1
#
_cell.length_a   1.000
_cell.length_b   1.000
_cell.length_c   1.000
_cell.angle_alpha   90.00
_cell.angle_beta   90.00
_cell.angle_gamma   90.00
#
_symmetry.space_group_name_H-M   'P 1'
#
loop_
_entity.id
_entity.type
_entity.pdbx_description
1 polymer ?
#
loop_
_entity_poly.entity_id
_entity_poly.type
_entity_poly.pdbx_seq_one_letter_code
_entity_poly.pdbx_strand_id
1 'polypeptide(L)'
;MPPTRRLRGAELAWVRSVFIIQQHSDSQFTHCGKMAGQWKTVACLLGFMCAIGAVASARDGGGPPRGRMTGGLRPANTNNAQVASMLDFAVSEHNKKSNDMYFHKVSRIVSAHTQVVAGLKYYIEAEIERTTCKKGSGMVENTLDECATHDNPELSKKLTCTFEIWTRPWIPLITLEKEKCL
;
A
#
# COMPACT_ATOMS: atom_id res chain seq x y z
N MET A 1 -26.30 43.45 -12.68
CA MET A 1 -25.92 43.45 -11.25
C MET A 1 -26.69 42.34 -10.55
N PRO A 2 -26.03 41.26 -10.10
CA PRO A 2 -26.67 40.27 -9.23
C PRO A 2 -26.51 40.69 -7.75
N PRO A 3 -27.46 40.30 -6.87
CA PRO A 3 -27.51 40.78 -5.49
C PRO A 3 -26.50 40.08 -4.58
N THR A 4 -25.81 40.86 -3.75
CA THR A 4 -24.93 40.40 -2.66
C THR A 4 -25.77 39.72 -1.57
N ARG A 5 -25.65 38.40 -1.44
CA ARG A 5 -26.30 37.63 -0.37
C ARG A 5 -25.43 37.69 0.90
N ARG A 6 -25.92 38.41 1.90
CA ARG A 6 -25.33 38.52 3.25
C ARG A 6 -25.41 37.16 3.95
N LEU A 7 -24.25 36.54 4.23
CA LEU A 7 -24.16 35.25 4.93
C LEU A 7 -24.57 35.39 6.40
N ARG A 8 -25.32 34.41 6.90
CA ARG A 8 -25.80 34.33 8.28
C ARG A 8 -24.70 33.71 9.17
N GLY A 9 -24.61 34.13 10.43
CA GLY A 9 -23.51 33.81 11.35
C GLY A 9 -23.23 32.33 11.64
N ALA A 10 -24.04 31.38 11.17
CA ALA A 10 -23.82 29.94 11.34
C ALA A 10 -22.74 29.35 10.41
N GLU A 11 -22.42 29.99 9.27
CA GLU A 11 -21.39 29.49 8.33
C GLU A 11 -19.95 29.79 8.79
N LEU A 12 -19.74 30.73 9.73
CA LEU A 12 -18.42 31.04 10.30
C LEU A 12 -17.92 29.97 11.29
N ALA A 13 -18.80 29.12 11.83
CA ALA A 13 -18.43 28.07 12.78
C ALA A 13 -17.83 26.82 12.10
N TRP A 14 -18.26 26.50 10.87
CA TRP A 14 -17.75 25.36 10.12
C TRP A 14 -16.32 25.58 9.61
N VAL A 15 -16.00 26.78 9.09
CA VAL A 15 -14.64 27.10 8.60
C VAL A 15 -13.61 27.07 9.74
N ARG A 16 -13.99 27.52 10.94
CA ARG A 16 -13.14 27.44 12.14
C ARG A 16 -12.91 26.00 12.62
N SER A 17 -13.87 25.10 12.43
CA SER A 17 -13.77 23.70 12.86
C SER A 17 -12.84 22.87 11.96
N VAL A 18 -12.83 23.13 10.65
CA VAL A 18 -11.91 22.46 9.71
C VAL A 18 -10.45 22.89 9.95
N PHE A 19 -10.20 24.15 10.32
CA PHE A 19 -8.85 24.65 10.62
C PHE A 19 -8.26 24.04 11.90
N ILE A 20 -9.10 23.65 12.88
CA ILE A 20 -8.65 23.00 14.12
C ILE A 20 -8.21 21.54 13.88
N ILE A 21 -8.82 20.81 12.94
CA ILE A 21 -8.44 19.41 12.68
C ILE A 21 -7.11 19.31 11.91
N GLN A 22 -6.78 20.29 11.06
CA GLN A 22 -5.53 20.27 10.30
C GLN A 22 -4.28 20.53 11.17
N GLN A 23 -4.38 21.28 12.27
CA GLN A 23 -3.24 21.54 13.16
C GLN A 23 -2.88 20.36 14.10
N HIS A 24 -3.77 19.39 14.29
CA HIS A 24 -3.52 18.30 15.24
C HIS A 24 -2.68 17.14 14.66
N SER A 25 -2.47 17.10 13.34
CA SER A 25 -1.71 16.02 12.67
C SER A 25 -0.18 16.26 12.62
N ASP A 26 0.29 17.50 12.81
CA ASP A 26 1.72 17.85 12.68
C ASP A 26 2.50 17.75 14.01
N SER A 27 1.84 17.42 15.13
CA SER A 27 2.45 17.43 16.47
C SER A 27 3.09 16.12 16.92
N GLN A 28 3.12 15.06 16.09
CA GLN A 28 3.68 13.75 16.48
C GLN A 28 5.06 13.42 15.88
N PHE A 29 5.74 14.36 15.23
CA PHE A 29 7.11 14.18 14.74
C PHE A 29 8.12 15.06 15.48
N THR A 30 8.21 14.96 16.81
CA THR A 30 9.45 15.32 17.53
C THR A 30 9.52 14.67 18.91
N HIS A 31 10.63 13.97 19.14
CA HIS A 31 11.17 13.49 20.44
C HIS A 31 10.62 12.21 21.08
N CYS A 32 11.39 11.12 20.93
CA CYS A 32 11.84 10.32 22.08
C CYS A 32 13.27 9.82 21.83
N GLY A 33 14.17 10.10 22.77
CA GLY A 33 15.60 9.79 22.66
C GLY A 33 16.52 10.75 23.41
N LYS A 34 16.18 11.09 24.66
CA LYS A 34 17.08 11.78 25.59
C LYS A 34 17.55 10.75 26.61
N MET A 35 18.81 10.32 26.52
CA MET A 35 19.51 9.69 27.63
C MET A 35 20.52 10.69 28.17
N ALA A 36 20.34 11.04 29.44
CA ALA A 36 21.24 11.88 30.21
C ALA A 36 22.53 11.12 30.56
N GLY A 37 23.66 11.81 30.59
CA GLY A 37 24.93 11.23 31.00
C GLY A 37 26.09 12.21 30.84
N GLN A 38 26.34 12.98 31.90
CA GLN A 38 27.39 13.96 32.01
C GLN A 38 28.71 13.30 32.40
N TRP A 39 29.76 13.38 31.56
CA TRP A 39 31.14 13.24 32.03
C TRP A 39 32.18 13.92 31.10
N LYS A 40 32.63 15.08 31.58
CA LYS A 40 34.01 15.62 31.60
C LYS A 40 34.98 15.23 30.46
N THR A 41 35.33 16.25 29.67
CA THR A 41 36.68 16.58 29.15
C THR A 41 37.67 15.43 28.96
N VAL A 42 37.92 15.03 27.71
CA VAL A 42 39.12 14.26 27.34
C VAL A 42 39.96 15.09 26.37
N ALA A 43 40.73 16.01 26.95
CA ALA A 43 41.99 16.45 26.36
C ALA A 43 43.07 15.55 26.95
N CYS A 44 43.40 14.46 26.25
CA CYS A 44 44.63 13.71 26.50
C CYS A 44 45.57 14.00 25.34
N LEU A 45 46.63 14.74 25.67
CA LEU A 45 47.68 15.18 24.77
C LEU A 45 48.44 13.99 24.18
N LEU A 46 48.69 14.09 22.86
CA LEU A 46 49.87 13.63 22.12
C LEU A 46 50.54 12.32 22.57
N GLY A 47 50.34 11.26 21.78
CA GLY A 47 51.10 10.03 21.87
C GLY A 47 50.96 9.14 20.63
N PHE A 48 51.89 9.30 19.71
CA PHE A 48 52.41 8.29 18.77
C PHE A 48 51.68 8.01 17.43
N MET A 49 52.26 8.57 16.37
CA MET A 49 52.19 8.08 14.99
C MET A 49 52.79 6.67 14.86
N CYS A 50 52.06 5.76 14.21
CA CYS A 50 52.51 4.67 13.34
C CYS A 50 51.27 3.79 13.06
N ALA A 51 50.81 3.53 11.84
CA ALA A 51 51.47 3.44 10.56
C ALA A 51 50.48 3.79 9.44
N ILE A 52 50.98 4.49 8.43
CA ILE A 52 50.32 4.66 7.14
C ILE A 52 50.44 3.29 6.43
N GLY A 53 49.36 2.51 6.43
CA GLY A 53 49.28 1.22 5.74
C GLY A 53 48.13 1.24 4.72
N ALA A 54 48.49 1.44 3.45
CA ALA A 54 47.70 1.24 2.23
C ALA A 54 46.24 1.76 2.23
N VAL A 55 46.03 2.95 1.65
CA VAL A 55 44.76 3.29 1.01
C VAL A 55 44.53 2.35 -0.17
N ALA A 56 43.81 1.25 0.03
CA ALA A 56 43.22 0.52 -1.08
C ALA A 56 42.10 1.39 -1.64
N SER A 57 42.37 2.10 -2.74
CA SER A 57 41.32 2.70 -3.55
C SER A 57 40.42 1.57 -4.04
N ALA A 58 39.27 1.38 -3.38
CA ALA A 58 38.14 0.76 -4.02
C ALA A 58 37.79 1.65 -5.21
N ARG A 59 38.19 1.21 -6.41
CA ARG A 59 37.60 1.70 -7.66
C ARG A 59 36.15 1.26 -7.59
N ASP A 60 35.27 2.16 -7.14
CA ASP A 60 33.85 1.97 -7.35
C ASP A 60 33.65 1.99 -8.86
N GLY A 61 33.44 0.80 -9.43
CA GLY A 61 33.21 0.59 -10.85
C GLY A 61 31.85 1.16 -11.19
N GLY A 62 31.80 2.50 -11.32
CA GLY A 62 30.66 3.23 -11.84
C GLY A 62 30.45 2.87 -13.31
N GLY A 63 29.86 1.71 -13.55
CA GLY A 63 29.29 1.36 -14.83
C GLY A 63 28.21 2.39 -15.20
N PRO A 64 27.97 2.62 -16.50
CA PRO A 64 26.94 3.54 -16.94
C PRO A 64 25.59 3.13 -16.32
N PRO A 65 24.73 4.08 -15.94
CA PRO A 65 23.42 3.76 -15.40
C PRO A 65 22.71 2.88 -16.43
N ARG A 66 22.46 1.62 -16.09
CA ARG A 66 21.70 0.71 -16.97
C ARG A 66 20.36 1.40 -17.20
N GLY A 67 20.12 1.84 -18.43
CA GLY A 67 18.86 2.44 -18.82
C GLY A 67 17.73 1.53 -18.35
N ARG A 68 16.78 2.09 -17.60
CA ARG A 68 15.69 1.34 -16.99
C ARG A 68 14.86 0.72 -18.10
N MET A 69 15.09 -0.56 -18.40
CA MET A 69 14.36 -1.28 -19.45
C MET A 69 12.87 -1.19 -19.16
N THR A 70 12.12 -0.56 -20.06
CA THR A 70 10.66 -0.54 -20.04
C THR A 70 10.17 -1.90 -20.54
N GLY A 71 9.23 -2.51 -19.81
CA GLY A 71 8.61 -3.79 -20.20
C GLY A 71 9.11 -5.04 -19.45
N GLY A 72 10.17 -4.93 -18.67
CA GLY A 72 10.53 -5.96 -17.69
C GLY A 72 9.52 -6.04 -16.54
N LEU A 73 9.43 -7.20 -15.89
CA LEU A 73 8.69 -7.35 -14.64
C LEU A 73 9.37 -6.53 -13.55
N ARG A 74 8.61 -5.71 -12.82
CA ARG A 74 9.14 -4.84 -11.76
C ARG A 74 8.32 -4.99 -10.49
N PRO A 75 8.96 -4.99 -9.30
CA PRO A 75 8.21 -5.00 -8.05
C PRO A 75 7.36 -3.74 -7.94
N ALA A 76 6.12 -3.91 -7.49
CA ALA A 76 5.19 -2.84 -7.20
C ALA A 76 5.04 -2.68 -5.70
N ASN A 77 4.82 -1.45 -5.23
CA ASN A 77 4.54 -1.20 -3.83
C ASN A 77 3.14 -1.73 -3.48
N THR A 78 3.06 -2.64 -2.51
CA THR A 78 1.81 -3.24 -2.04
C THR A 78 0.88 -2.21 -1.39
N ASN A 79 1.42 -1.12 -0.85
CA ASN A 79 0.64 -0.01 -0.26
C ASN A 79 0.15 1.00 -1.31
N ASN A 80 0.39 0.75 -2.61
CA ASN A 80 -0.08 1.63 -3.67
C ASN A 80 -1.59 1.45 -3.88
N ALA A 81 -2.35 2.55 -3.84
CA ALA A 81 -3.80 2.55 -4.07
C ALA A 81 -4.22 1.89 -5.39
N GLN A 82 -3.40 1.99 -6.45
CA GLN A 82 -3.69 1.29 -7.70
C GLN A 82 -3.56 -0.23 -7.56
N VAL A 83 -2.57 -0.73 -6.80
CA VAL A 83 -2.42 -2.17 -6.56
C VAL A 83 -3.59 -2.69 -5.74
N ALA A 84 -4.00 -1.94 -4.71
CA ALA A 84 -5.19 -2.27 -3.91
C ALA A 84 -6.44 -2.32 -4.79
N SER A 85 -6.69 -1.29 -5.62
CA SER A 85 -7.86 -1.26 -6.52
C SER A 85 -7.87 -2.41 -7.54
N MET A 86 -6.71 -2.80 -8.08
CA MET A 86 -6.61 -3.94 -9.00
C MET A 86 -6.89 -5.26 -8.28
N LEU A 87 -6.46 -5.39 -7.03
CA LEU A 87 -6.75 -6.55 -6.20
C LEU A 87 -8.24 -6.63 -5.82
N ASP A 88 -8.86 -5.51 -5.45
CA ASP A 88 -10.30 -5.45 -5.15
C ASP A 88 -11.13 -5.86 -6.36
N PHE A 89 -10.77 -5.38 -7.54
CA PHE A 89 -11.38 -5.83 -8.80
C PHE A 89 -11.21 -7.34 -9.00
N ALA A 90 -10.01 -7.88 -8.79
CA ALA A 90 -9.74 -9.31 -8.98
C ALA A 90 -10.51 -10.19 -7.97
N VAL A 91 -10.62 -9.75 -6.72
CA VAL A 91 -11.39 -10.45 -5.67
C VAL A 91 -12.89 -10.36 -5.97
N SER A 92 -13.36 -9.24 -6.51
CA SER A 92 -14.75 -9.12 -6.97
C SER A 92 -15.05 -10.13 -8.09
N GLU A 93 -14.16 -10.23 -9.07
CA GLU A 93 -14.29 -11.21 -10.15
C GLU A 93 -14.20 -12.66 -9.63
N HIS A 94 -13.32 -12.94 -8.66
CA HIS A 94 -13.26 -14.22 -7.98
C HIS A 94 -14.61 -14.55 -7.31
N ASN A 95 -15.20 -13.61 -6.57
CA ASN A 95 -16.46 -13.82 -5.87
C ASN A 95 -17.63 -14.10 -6.81
N LYS A 96 -17.66 -13.49 -8.00
CA LYS A 96 -18.66 -13.77 -9.04
C LYS A 96 -18.51 -15.17 -9.64
N LYS A 97 -17.27 -15.64 -9.82
CA LYS A 97 -16.96 -16.94 -10.46
C LYS A 97 -16.96 -18.11 -9.46
N SER A 98 -16.69 -17.84 -8.20
CA SER A 98 -16.55 -18.84 -7.14
C SER A 98 -17.91 -19.41 -6.74
N ASN A 99 -17.97 -20.74 -6.65
CA ASN A 99 -19.15 -21.48 -6.20
C ASN A 99 -19.33 -21.49 -4.66
N ASP A 100 -18.47 -20.79 -3.91
CA ASP A 100 -18.67 -20.65 -2.46
C ASP A 100 -19.96 -19.87 -2.16
N MET A 101 -20.69 -20.31 -1.14
CA MET A 101 -21.89 -19.65 -0.63
C MET A 101 -21.57 -18.31 0.04
N TYR A 102 -20.33 -18.11 0.47
CA TYR A 102 -19.86 -16.91 1.16
C TYR A 102 -18.95 -16.07 0.27
N PHE A 103 -18.89 -14.76 0.54
CA PHE A 103 -17.92 -13.89 -0.09
C PHE A 103 -16.52 -14.09 0.52
N HIS A 104 -15.48 -13.91 -0.29
CA HIS A 104 -14.10 -13.81 0.14
C HIS A 104 -13.66 -12.36 0.15
N LYS A 105 -12.89 -11.97 1.16
CA LYS A 105 -12.26 -10.64 1.25
C LYS A 105 -10.74 -10.79 1.29
N VAL A 106 -10.04 -9.70 0.99
CA VAL A 106 -8.58 -9.65 1.10
C VAL A 106 -8.17 -9.67 2.58
N SER A 107 -7.30 -10.60 2.96
CA SER A 107 -6.67 -10.65 4.28
C SER A 107 -5.34 -9.89 4.27
N ARG A 108 -4.48 -10.18 3.28
CA ARG A 108 -3.21 -9.46 3.08
C ARG A 108 -2.66 -9.63 1.67
N ILE A 109 -1.86 -8.67 1.23
CA ILE A 109 -1.08 -8.76 -0.01
C ILE A 109 0.28 -9.39 0.30
N VAL A 110 0.60 -10.49 -0.38
CA VAL A 110 1.87 -11.21 -0.22
C VAL A 110 2.94 -10.58 -1.10
N SER A 111 2.63 -10.37 -2.38
CA SER A 111 3.56 -9.75 -3.33
C SER A 111 2.81 -9.06 -4.47
N ALA A 112 3.44 -8.04 -5.06
CA ALA A 112 2.87 -7.33 -6.20
C ALA A 112 3.98 -6.97 -7.20
N HIS A 113 3.71 -7.22 -8.48
CA HIS A 113 4.58 -6.85 -9.59
C HIS A 113 3.78 -6.20 -10.70
N THR A 114 4.47 -5.39 -11.49
CA THR A 114 3.91 -4.73 -12.68
C THR A 114 4.79 -4.95 -13.89
N GLN A 115 4.16 -4.97 -15.06
CA GLN A 115 4.83 -5.08 -16.33
C GLN A 115 4.15 -4.20 -17.38
N VAL A 116 4.94 -3.38 -18.07
CA VAL A 116 4.45 -2.59 -19.20
C VAL A 116 4.42 -3.49 -20.44
N VAL A 117 3.26 -3.60 -21.08
CA VAL A 117 3.03 -4.38 -22.31
C VAL A 117 2.24 -3.50 -23.29
N ALA A 118 1.33 -4.06 -24.10
CA ALA A 118 0.30 -3.29 -24.81
C ALA A 118 -0.77 -2.68 -23.86
N GLY A 119 -0.34 -2.26 -22.66
CA GLY A 119 -1.14 -1.97 -21.47
C GLY A 119 -0.25 -2.04 -20.24
N LEU A 120 -0.86 -2.17 -19.06
CA LEU A 120 -0.19 -2.43 -17.80
C LEU A 120 -0.73 -3.74 -17.24
N LYS A 121 0.18 -4.66 -16.95
CA LYS A 121 -0.15 -5.96 -16.35
C LYS A 121 0.30 -5.98 -14.90
N TYR A 122 -0.60 -6.37 -14.02
CA TYR A 122 -0.37 -6.57 -12.60
C TYR A 122 -0.32 -8.06 -12.31
N TYR A 123 0.66 -8.48 -11.53
CA TYR A 123 0.78 -9.81 -10.98
C TYR A 123 0.71 -9.66 -9.46
N ILE A 124 -0.42 -10.03 -8.88
CA ILE A 124 -0.69 -9.82 -7.45
C ILE A 124 -0.89 -11.18 -6.80
N GLU A 125 -0.10 -11.46 -5.79
CA GLU A 125 -0.28 -12.59 -4.91
C GLU A 125 -0.86 -12.07 -3.59
N ALA A 126 -2.03 -12.58 -3.22
CA ALA A 126 -2.74 -12.14 -2.03
C ALA A 126 -3.39 -13.33 -1.32
N GLU A 127 -3.47 -13.22 -0.01
CA GLU A 127 -4.29 -14.11 0.80
C GLU A 127 -5.70 -13.53 0.88
N ILE A 128 -6.68 -14.34 0.49
CA ILE A 128 -8.09 -14.04 0.65
C ILE A 128 -8.69 -14.98 1.69
N GLU A 129 -9.69 -14.51 2.41
CA GLU A 129 -10.33 -15.25 3.48
C GLU A 129 -11.84 -15.18 3.37
N ARG A 130 -12.49 -16.28 3.74
CA ARG A 130 -13.95 -16.36 3.76
C ARG A 130 -14.54 -15.43 4.83
N THR A 131 -15.58 -14.71 4.43
CA THR A 131 -16.37 -13.84 5.30
C THR A 131 -17.64 -14.53 5.78
N THR A 132 -18.31 -13.92 6.77
CA THR A 132 -19.63 -14.37 7.25
C THR A 132 -20.77 -14.02 6.29
N CYS A 133 -20.52 -13.17 5.30
CA CYS A 133 -21.51 -12.66 4.36
C CYS A 133 -21.87 -13.71 3.30
N LYS A 134 -23.16 -13.99 3.17
CA LYS A 134 -23.70 -14.99 2.24
C LYS A 134 -24.06 -14.35 0.91
N LYS A 135 -23.73 -15.01 -0.20
CA LYS A 135 -24.19 -14.64 -1.54
C LYS A 135 -25.70 -14.85 -1.64
N GLY A 136 -26.40 -13.85 -2.19
CA GLY A 136 -27.85 -13.92 -2.42
C GLY A 136 -28.74 -13.57 -1.21
N SER A 137 -28.18 -13.25 -0.03
CA SER A 137 -28.97 -12.79 1.12
C SER A 137 -29.30 -11.29 1.09
N GLY A 138 -29.30 -10.66 -0.09
CA GLY A 138 -29.47 -9.22 -0.26
C GLY A 138 -28.23 -8.37 0.04
N MET A 139 -27.11 -8.99 0.45
CA MET A 139 -25.82 -8.30 0.56
C MET A 139 -25.19 -8.09 -0.82
N VAL A 140 -24.61 -6.91 -1.00
CA VAL A 140 -23.99 -6.46 -2.25
C VAL A 140 -22.48 -6.47 -2.07
N GLU A 141 -21.76 -6.89 -3.10
CA GLU A 141 -20.29 -6.94 -3.11
C GLU A 141 -19.60 -5.61 -2.72
N ASN A 142 -20.24 -4.48 -3.01
CA ASN A 142 -19.72 -3.15 -2.68
C ASN A 142 -19.71 -2.82 -1.18
N THR A 143 -20.31 -3.66 -0.33
CA THR A 143 -20.29 -3.51 1.15
C THR A 143 -19.45 -4.61 1.81
N LEU A 144 -18.50 -5.20 1.09
CA LEU A 144 -17.66 -6.28 1.61
C LEU A 144 -16.76 -5.84 2.77
N ASP A 145 -16.43 -4.55 2.86
CA ASP A 145 -15.67 -3.98 3.99
C ASP A 145 -16.42 -4.10 5.33
N GLU A 146 -17.76 -4.18 5.30
CA GLU A 146 -18.61 -4.37 6.47
C GLU A 146 -18.69 -5.85 6.89
N CYS A 147 -18.20 -6.76 6.04
CA CYS A 147 -18.25 -8.19 6.29
C CYS A 147 -17.18 -8.63 7.28
N ALA A 148 -17.63 -9.09 8.44
CA ALA A 148 -16.77 -9.72 9.42
C ALA A 148 -16.13 -11.01 8.86
N THR A 149 -14.89 -11.26 9.27
CA THR A 149 -14.23 -12.54 9.09
C THR A 149 -14.68 -13.57 10.08
N HIS A 150 -14.57 -14.84 9.72
CA HIS A 150 -14.72 -15.91 10.69
C HIS A 150 -13.51 -15.94 11.64
N ASP A 151 -13.74 -15.73 12.93
CA ASP A 151 -12.70 -15.87 13.96
C ASP A 151 -12.27 -17.33 14.15
N ASN A 152 -13.15 -18.28 13.78
CA ASN A 152 -12.86 -19.69 13.85
C ASN A 152 -11.97 -20.13 12.67
N PRO A 153 -10.74 -20.64 12.90
CA PRO A 153 -9.83 -21.09 11.85
C PRO A 153 -10.38 -22.24 10.98
N GLU A 154 -11.33 -23.02 11.48
CA GLU A 154 -11.99 -24.07 10.68
C GLU A 154 -12.98 -23.50 9.65
N LEU A 155 -13.50 -22.29 9.89
CA LEU A 155 -14.47 -21.62 9.04
C LEU A 155 -13.82 -20.53 8.17
N SER A 156 -12.77 -19.87 8.66
CA SER A 156 -11.92 -18.97 7.87
C SER A 156 -10.95 -19.77 7.01
N LYS A 157 -11.50 -20.37 5.96
CA LYS A 157 -10.68 -20.91 4.87
C LYS A 157 -9.90 -19.75 4.25
N LYS A 158 -8.60 -19.74 4.48
CA LYS A 158 -7.65 -18.83 3.84
C LYS A 158 -7.13 -19.49 2.58
N LEU A 159 -7.18 -18.76 1.48
CA LEU A 159 -6.72 -19.17 0.17
C LEU A 159 -5.62 -18.22 -0.24
N THR A 160 -4.51 -18.75 -0.76
CA THR A 160 -3.48 -17.91 -1.38
C THR A 160 -3.73 -17.90 -2.88
N CYS A 161 -4.06 -16.72 -3.40
CA CYS A 161 -4.42 -16.55 -4.80
C CYS A 161 -3.41 -15.67 -5.53
N THR A 162 -3.07 -16.08 -6.75
CA THR A 162 -2.31 -15.29 -7.71
C THR A 162 -3.23 -14.80 -8.82
N PHE A 163 -3.28 -13.49 -9.00
CA PHE A 163 -4.07 -12.81 -10.01
C PHE A 163 -3.17 -12.16 -11.06
N GLU A 164 -3.48 -12.39 -12.34
CA GLU A 164 -2.91 -11.67 -13.49
C GLU A 164 -3.98 -10.72 -14.04
N ILE A 165 -3.79 -9.42 -13.86
CA ILE A 165 -4.77 -8.40 -14.23
C ILE A 165 -4.15 -7.53 -15.33
N TRP A 166 -4.87 -7.34 -16.43
CA TRP A 166 -4.44 -6.46 -17.52
C TRP A 166 -5.37 -5.26 -17.64
N THR A 167 -4.78 -4.07 -17.74
CA THR A 167 -5.49 -2.81 -17.92
C THR A 167 -4.84 -1.96 -19.00
N ARG A 168 -5.61 -1.06 -19.59
CA ARG A 168 -5.09 -0.04 -20.52
C ARG A 168 -5.39 1.34 -19.94
N PRO A 169 -4.45 2.02 -19.26
CA PRO A 169 -4.72 3.27 -18.53
C PRO A 169 -5.37 4.40 -19.36
N TRP A 170 -5.22 4.38 -20.68
CA TRP A 170 -5.79 5.37 -21.60
C TRP A 170 -7.25 5.08 -22.00
N ILE A 171 -7.85 3.98 -21.53
CA ILE A 171 -9.27 3.65 -21.69
C ILE A 171 -9.81 3.00 -20.40
N PRO A 172 -11.12 3.05 -20.12
CA PRO A 172 -11.69 2.40 -18.94
C PRO A 172 -11.83 0.88 -19.15
N LEU A 173 -10.69 0.17 -19.17
CA LEU A 173 -10.64 -1.29 -19.33
C LEU A 173 -9.74 -1.92 -18.28
N ILE A 174 -10.32 -2.84 -17.51
CA ILE A 174 -9.63 -3.73 -16.57
C ILE A 174 -10.15 -5.15 -16.83
N THR A 175 -9.24 -6.11 -16.88
CA THR A 175 -9.57 -7.50 -17.19
C THR A 175 -8.77 -8.43 -16.29
N LEU A 176 -9.43 -9.44 -15.74
CA LEU A 176 -8.79 -10.53 -15.02
C LEU A 176 -8.43 -11.63 -16.02
N GLU A 177 -7.15 -11.72 -16.40
CA GLU A 177 -6.68 -12.66 -17.42
C GLU A 177 -6.51 -14.07 -16.84
N LYS A 178 -5.89 -14.16 -15.65
CA LYS A 178 -5.68 -15.44 -14.97
C LYS A 178 -5.87 -15.30 -13.47
N GLU A 179 -6.29 -16.40 -12.89
CA GLU A 179 -6.47 -16.57 -11.46
C GLU A 179 -6.07 -18.00 -11.10
N LYS A 180 -5.32 -18.15 -10.02
CA LYS A 180 -4.98 -19.45 -9.44
C LYS A 180 -5.01 -19.32 -7.93
N CYS A 181 -5.78 -20.17 -7.25
CA CYS A 181 -5.84 -20.23 -5.79
C CYS A 181 -5.38 -21.60 -5.31
N LEU A 182 -4.67 -21.63 -4.19
CA LEU A 182 -4.17 -22.82 -3.49
C LEU A 182 -4.91 -23.05 -2.18
#